data_AF-A0A642V8E4-F1
#
_entry.id   AF-A0A642V8E4-F1
#
_cell.length_a   1.000
_cell.length_b   1.000
_cell.length_c   1.000
_cell.angle_alpha   90.00
_cell.angle_beta   90.00
_cell.angle_gamma   90.00
#
_symmetry.space_group_name_H-M   'P 1'
#
loop_
_entity.id
_entity.type
_entity.pdbx_description
1 polymer ?
#
loop_
_entity_poly.entity_id
_entity_poly.type
_entity_poly.pdbx_seq_one_letter_code
_entity_poly.pdbx_strand_id
1 'polypeptide(L)'
;MSNVDALDEQTLVRAVHQMVRSKNFIKRNPELTEDDISHLLSADIQWPDKPVFSPYTQTHDGYSQIRIEGAKHLIHRVTYKQHFNTQINGSDVSHCLYLGNQTTLNVNPLHLTLENNFSNQTRKFCFHYLDTTVRATGRIPSEGELTMCRTVHSEYPCMVDIKYIINKV
;
A
#
# COMPACT_ATOMS: atom_id res chain seq x y z
N MET A 1 -12.78 5.20 -13.64
CA MET A 1 -12.46 4.16 -12.63
C MET A 1 -13.69 4.00 -11.75
N SER A 2 -14.06 2.79 -11.33
CA SER A 2 -15.30 2.58 -10.58
C SER A 2 -15.17 3.02 -9.12
N ASN A 3 -16.27 3.48 -8.52
CA ASN A 3 -16.31 3.94 -7.14
C ASN A 3 -16.24 2.74 -6.19
N VAL A 4 -15.21 2.68 -5.36
CA VAL A 4 -15.05 1.60 -4.35
C VAL A 4 -16.01 1.77 -3.17
N ASP A 5 -16.48 2.98 -2.91
CA ASP A 5 -17.40 3.29 -1.81
C ASP A 5 -18.79 2.66 -2.00
N ALA A 6 -19.11 2.24 -3.24
CA ALA A 6 -20.35 1.55 -3.58
C ALA A 6 -20.29 0.03 -3.36
N LEU A 7 -19.11 -0.54 -3.06
CA LEU A 7 -18.95 -1.98 -2.83
C LEU A 7 -19.33 -2.33 -1.38
N ASP A 8 -20.12 -3.38 -1.21
CA ASP A 8 -20.41 -3.94 0.11
C ASP A 8 -19.21 -4.70 0.70
N GLU A 9 -19.27 -4.96 2.00
CA GLU A 9 -18.21 -5.64 2.76
C GLU A 9 -17.88 -7.03 2.22
N GLN A 10 -18.88 -7.84 1.85
CA GLN A 10 -18.65 -9.18 1.31
C GLN A 10 -17.94 -9.11 -0.04
N THR A 11 -18.28 -8.12 -0.86
CA THR A 11 -17.63 -7.87 -2.14
C THR A 11 -16.18 -7.42 -1.96
N LEU A 12 -15.90 -6.60 -0.96
CA LEU A 12 -14.53 -6.20 -0.60
C LEU A 12 -13.69 -7.39 -0.11
N VAL A 13 -14.22 -8.22 0.79
CA VAL A 13 -13.55 -9.46 1.27
C VAL A 13 -13.28 -10.41 0.10
N ARG A 14 -14.27 -10.65 -0.77
CA ARG A 14 -14.09 -11.49 -1.97
C ARG A 14 -13.00 -10.94 -2.89
N ALA A 15 -12.88 -9.63 -3.04
CA ALA A 15 -11.85 -9.01 -3.85
C ALA A 15 -10.44 -9.22 -3.27
N VAL A 16 -10.27 -9.13 -1.95
CA VAL A 16 -8.99 -9.46 -1.28
C VAL A 16 -8.67 -10.95 -1.46
N HIS A 17 -9.64 -11.84 -1.26
CA HIS A 17 -9.42 -13.28 -1.48
C HIS A 17 -9.07 -13.59 -2.93
N GLN A 18 -9.71 -12.94 -3.91
CA GLN A 18 -9.38 -13.05 -5.33
C GLN A 18 -7.93 -12.63 -5.61
N MET A 19 -7.46 -11.56 -4.96
CA MET A 19 -6.08 -11.11 -5.06
C MET A 19 -5.13 -12.18 -4.48
N VAL A 20 -5.38 -12.65 -3.25
CA VAL A 20 -4.51 -13.60 -2.55
C VAL A 20 -4.45 -14.96 -3.28
N ARG A 21 -5.57 -15.42 -3.85
CA ARG A 21 -5.64 -16.66 -4.65
C ARG A 21 -5.05 -16.53 -6.07
N SER A 22 -4.57 -15.35 -6.45
CA SER A 22 -3.96 -15.15 -7.77
C SER A 22 -2.66 -15.96 -7.92
N LYS A 23 -2.44 -16.54 -9.10
CA LYS A 23 -1.25 -17.36 -9.43
C LYS A 23 0.08 -16.64 -9.13
N ASN A 24 0.11 -15.32 -9.24
CA ASN A 24 1.32 -14.51 -9.05
C ASN A 24 1.48 -13.98 -7.61
N PHE A 25 0.53 -14.23 -6.71
CA PHE A 25 0.54 -13.66 -5.36
C PHE A 25 1.75 -14.13 -4.57
N ILE A 26 1.97 -15.44 -4.48
CA ILE A 26 3.12 -16.03 -3.78
C ILE A 26 4.45 -15.56 -4.38
N LYS A 27 4.54 -15.49 -5.71
CA LYS A 27 5.74 -15.01 -6.40
C LYS A 27 6.06 -13.54 -6.07
N ARG A 28 5.04 -12.71 -5.88
CA ARG A 28 5.20 -11.29 -5.51
C ARG A 28 5.43 -11.09 -4.02
N ASN A 29 5.08 -12.07 -3.20
CA ASN A 29 5.13 -12.01 -1.74
C ASN A 29 5.89 -13.21 -1.15
N PRO A 30 7.17 -13.42 -1.52
CA PRO A 30 7.94 -14.57 -1.04
C PRO A 30 8.22 -14.55 0.47
N GLU A 31 7.94 -13.43 1.15
CA GLU A 31 8.18 -13.22 2.58
C GLU A 31 6.96 -13.50 3.45
N LEU A 32 5.80 -13.73 2.83
CA LEU A 32 4.60 -14.15 3.55
C LEU A 32 4.70 -15.64 3.89
N THR A 33 4.38 -15.99 5.13
CA THR A 33 4.28 -17.37 5.58
C THR A 33 2.93 -17.97 5.18
N GLU A 34 2.78 -19.29 5.37
CA GLU A 34 1.47 -19.95 5.19
C GLU A 34 0.41 -19.37 6.15
N ASP A 35 0.79 -19.03 7.38
CA ASP A 35 -0.10 -18.38 8.36
C ASP A 35 -0.54 -17.00 7.88
N ASP A 36 0.37 -16.17 7.35
CA ASP A 36 0.02 -14.86 6.78
C ASP A 36 -1.02 -15.03 5.66
N ILE A 37 -0.83 -16.03 4.79
CA ILE A 37 -1.74 -16.30 3.67
C ILE A 37 -3.10 -16.79 4.17
N SER A 38 -3.12 -17.66 5.19
CA SER A 38 -4.33 -18.16 5.83
C SER A 38 -5.14 -17.01 6.44
N HIS A 39 -4.48 -16.13 7.18
CA HIS A 39 -5.05 -14.91 7.76
C HIS A 39 -5.56 -13.92 6.71
N LEU A 40 -4.95 -13.85 5.54
CA LEU A 40 -5.45 -13.04 4.43
C LEU A 40 -6.65 -13.67 3.70
N LEU A 41 -6.92 -14.96 3.93
CA LEU A 41 -8.03 -15.72 3.36
C LEU A 41 -9.18 -16.00 4.34
N SER A 42 -9.08 -15.52 5.58
CA SER A 42 -10.17 -15.59 6.55
C SER A 42 -11.31 -14.64 6.19
N ALA A 43 -12.48 -14.88 6.79
CA ALA A 43 -13.62 -13.95 6.66
C ALA A 43 -13.33 -12.60 7.33
N ASP A 44 -12.71 -12.65 8.52
CA ASP A 44 -12.14 -11.48 9.21
C ASP A 44 -10.65 -11.38 8.84
N ILE A 45 -10.35 -10.68 7.75
CA ILE A 45 -9.01 -10.61 7.16
C ILE A 45 -8.05 -9.95 8.12
N GLN A 46 -7.00 -10.68 8.51
CA GLN A 46 -5.92 -10.15 9.35
C GLN A 46 -4.71 -9.84 8.47
N TRP A 47 -4.38 -8.55 8.38
CA TRP A 47 -3.24 -8.07 7.60
C TRP A 47 -1.95 -8.21 8.42
N PRO A 48 -0.87 -8.79 7.85
CA PRO A 48 0.41 -8.87 8.54
C PRO A 48 1.08 -7.49 8.59
N ASP A 49 1.99 -7.26 9.52
CA ASP A 49 2.74 -6.00 9.63
C ASP A 49 3.73 -5.78 8.46
N LYS A 50 4.05 -6.82 7.69
CA LYS A 50 4.98 -6.75 6.55
C LYS A 50 4.28 -6.28 5.27
N PRO A 51 5.00 -5.70 4.29
CA PRO A 51 4.41 -5.32 3.02
C PRO A 51 3.68 -6.47 2.32
N VAL A 52 2.53 -6.17 1.71
CA VAL A 52 1.77 -7.11 0.88
C VAL A 52 1.63 -6.49 -0.50
N PHE A 53 2.26 -7.12 -1.49
CA PHE A 53 2.33 -6.64 -2.86
C PHE A 53 1.22 -7.22 -3.73
N SER A 54 0.65 -6.37 -4.57
CA SER A 54 -0.30 -6.78 -5.59
C SER A 54 0.29 -7.82 -6.54
N PRO A 55 -0.45 -8.89 -6.88
CA PRO A 55 -0.08 -9.87 -7.89
C PRO A 55 -0.25 -9.37 -9.33
N TYR A 56 -0.95 -8.25 -9.53
CA TYR A 56 -1.33 -7.72 -10.84
C TYR A 56 -0.35 -6.65 -11.32
N THR A 57 -0.19 -6.57 -12.63
CA THR A 57 0.66 -5.56 -13.29
C THR A 57 0.17 -4.14 -12.98
N GLN A 58 1.12 -3.21 -12.87
CA GLN A 58 0.82 -1.78 -12.78
C GLN A 58 0.21 -1.29 -14.10
N THR A 59 -0.69 -0.32 -14.01
CA THR A 59 -1.13 0.45 -15.18
C THR A 59 -0.04 1.45 -15.61
N HIS A 60 -0.30 2.21 -16.68
CA HIS A 60 0.55 3.33 -17.09
C HIS A 60 0.75 4.37 -15.97
N ASP A 61 -0.21 4.50 -15.06
CA ASP A 61 -0.14 5.37 -13.88
C ASP A 61 0.62 4.76 -12.69
N GLY A 62 1.18 3.56 -12.84
CA GLY A 62 1.99 2.91 -11.80
C GLY A 62 1.19 2.21 -10.69
N TYR A 63 -0.14 2.11 -10.79
CA TYR A 63 -0.98 1.43 -9.79
C TYR A 63 -1.53 0.09 -10.28
N SER A 64 -1.68 -0.88 -9.39
CA SER A 64 -2.36 -2.14 -9.72
C SER A 64 -3.89 -2.02 -9.64
N GLN A 65 -4.57 -2.72 -10.54
CA GLN A 65 -6.03 -2.75 -10.63
C GLN A 65 -6.57 -4.18 -10.50
N ILE A 66 -7.77 -4.30 -9.96
CA ILE A 66 -8.56 -5.53 -9.90
C ILE A 66 -9.91 -5.30 -10.59
N ARG A 67 -10.45 -6.34 -11.21
CA ARG A 67 -11.81 -6.32 -11.75
C ARG A 67 -12.76 -6.96 -10.75
N ILE A 68 -13.76 -6.19 -10.31
CA ILE A 68 -14.82 -6.58 -9.38
C ILE A 68 -16.13 -6.30 -10.12
N GLU A 69 -17.01 -7.31 -10.23
CA GLU A 69 -18.33 -7.16 -10.87
C GLU A 69 -18.28 -6.48 -12.26
N GLY A 70 -17.26 -6.82 -13.05
CA GLY A 70 -17.07 -6.26 -14.39
C GLY A 70 -16.40 -4.88 -14.43
N ALA A 71 -16.25 -4.19 -13.31
CA ALA A 71 -15.65 -2.86 -13.22
C ALA A 71 -14.20 -2.89 -12.70
N LYS A 72 -13.36 -1.93 -13.12
CA LYS A 72 -11.96 -1.82 -12.65
C LYS A 72 -11.85 -0.89 -11.43
N HIS A 73 -11.15 -1.37 -10.41
CA HIS A 73 -10.86 -0.66 -9.16
C HIS A 73 -9.36 -0.65 -8.85
N LEU A 74 -8.86 0.39 -8.20
CA LEU A 74 -7.51 0.41 -7.64
C LEU A 74 -7.46 -0.49 -6.41
N ILE A 75 -6.48 -1.40 -6.35
CA ILE A 75 -6.44 -2.41 -5.29
C ILE A 75 -6.18 -1.77 -3.93
N HIS A 76 -5.26 -0.82 -3.83
CA HIS A 76 -4.95 -0.17 -2.54
C HIS A 76 -6.19 0.53 -1.95
N ARG A 77 -7.10 1.04 -2.81
CA ARG A 77 -8.38 1.61 -2.34
C ARG A 77 -9.34 0.52 -1.86
N VAL A 78 -9.37 -0.62 -2.54
CA VAL A 78 -10.16 -1.80 -2.14
C VAL A 78 -9.70 -2.34 -0.79
N THR A 79 -8.40 -2.53 -0.59
CA THR A 79 -7.85 -3.07 0.66
C THR A 79 -7.99 -2.09 1.81
N TYR A 80 -7.79 -0.78 1.56
CA TYR A 80 -8.06 0.27 2.56
C TYR A 80 -9.53 0.26 3.01
N LYS A 81 -10.46 0.28 2.06
CA LYS A 81 -11.90 0.25 2.36
C LYS A 81 -12.29 -1.03 3.08
N GLN A 82 -11.75 -2.18 2.68
CA GLN A 82 -11.99 -3.46 3.34
C GLN A 82 -11.59 -3.44 4.81
N HIS A 83 -10.41 -2.91 5.14
CA HIS A 83 -9.89 -2.97 6.50
C HIS A 83 -10.49 -1.90 7.42
N PHE A 84 -10.58 -0.65 6.97
CA PHE A 84 -11.04 0.47 7.82
C PHE A 84 -12.54 0.75 7.71
N ASN A 85 -13.24 0.12 6.76
CA ASN A 85 -14.65 0.36 6.43
C ASN A 85 -15.03 1.84 6.23
N THR A 86 -14.05 2.71 5.96
CA THR A 86 -14.23 4.17 5.94
C THR A 86 -14.57 4.65 4.53
N GLN A 87 -15.52 5.56 4.39
CA GLN A 87 -15.85 6.18 3.10
C GLN A 87 -14.68 7.03 2.60
N ILE A 88 -14.29 6.86 1.33
CA ILE A 88 -13.14 7.58 0.76
C ILE A 88 -13.56 8.95 0.22
N ASN A 89 -14.79 9.12 -0.29
CA ASN A 89 -15.42 10.43 -0.54
C ASN A 89 -14.54 11.51 -1.22
N GLY A 90 -13.89 11.15 -2.34
CA GLY A 90 -13.05 12.10 -3.08
C GLY A 90 -11.69 12.40 -2.45
N SER A 91 -11.38 11.82 -1.28
CA SER A 91 -10.03 11.75 -0.75
C SER A 91 -9.17 10.71 -1.48
N ASP A 92 -7.88 10.77 -1.23
CA ASP A 92 -6.90 9.81 -1.73
C ASP A 92 -6.56 8.78 -0.64
N VAL A 93 -6.25 7.58 -1.11
CA VAL A 93 -5.64 6.55 -0.28
C VAL A 93 -4.15 6.55 -0.59
N SER A 94 -3.37 7.10 0.32
CA SER A 94 -1.95 7.36 0.15
C SER A 94 -1.10 6.24 0.73
N HIS A 95 -0.01 5.91 0.03
CA HIS A 95 1.01 5.01 0.56
C HIS A 95 1.88 5.77 1.57
N CYS A 96 2.03 5.22 2.78
CA CYS A 96 2.85 5.81 3.84
C CYS A 96 4.22 5.13 3.97
N LEU A 97 4.37 3.89 3.49
CA LEU A 97 5.62 3.14 3.54
C LEU A 97 6.37 3.21 2.21
N TYR A 98 7.56 3.79 2.23
CA TYR A 98 8.44 3.84 1.07
C TYR A 98 9.20 2.52 0.88
N LEU A 99 9.06 1.94 -0.31
CA LEU A 99 9.60 0.63 -0.70
C LEU A 99 10.33 0.72 -2.06
N GLY A 100 10.89 1.89 -2.38
CA GLY A 100 11.46 2.14 -3.70
C GLY A 100 10.42 2.02 -4.81
N ASN A 101 10.80 1.36 -5.91
CA ASN A 101 9.93 1.11 -7.07
C ASN A 101 8.71 0.22 -6.75
N GLN A 102 8.68 -0.42 -5.58
CA GLN A 102 7.59 -1.31 -5.16
C GLN A 102 6.52 -0.59 -4.35
N THR A 103 6.70 0.70 -4.05
CA THR A 103 5.80 1.48 -3.15
C THR A 103 4.34 1.39 -3.58
N THR A 104 4.04 1.66 -4.85
CA THR A 104 2.65 1.65 -5.37
C THR A 104 2.09 0.25 -5.60
N LEU A 105 2.93 -0.80 -5.46
CA LEU A 105 2.50 -2.19 -5.48
C LEU A 105 2.10 -2.70 -4.10
N ASN A 106 2.54 -2.05 -3.02
CA ASN A 106 2.15 -2.42 -1.66
C ASN A 106 0.71 -2.01 -1.38
N VAL A 107 -0.15 -2.98 -1.22
CA VAL A 107 -1.60 -2.80 -1.01
C VAL A 107 -2.00 -3.11 0.43
N ASN A 108 -1.05 -3.32 1.34
CA ASN A 108 -1.34 -3.55 2.75
C ASN A 108 -1.95 -2.28 3.38
N PRO A 109 -3.20 -2.33 3.88
CA PRO A 109 -3.88 -1.17 4.46
C PRO A 109 -3.20 -0.61 5.71
N LEU A 110 -2.39 -1.39 6.43
CA LEU A 110 -1.57 -0.90 7.54
C LEU A 110 -0.50 0.11 7.10
N HIS A 111 -0.21 0.16 5.80
CA HIS A 111 0.73 1.08 5.17
C HIS A 111 0.05 2.13 4.30
N LEU A 112 -1.27 2.28 4.44
CA LEU A 112 -2.09 3.22 3.70
C LEU A 112 -2.78 4.19 4.66
N THR A 113 -3.06 5.40 4.19
CA THR A 113 -3.87 6.37 4.92
C THR A 113 -4.84 7.10 4.01
N LEU A 114 -5.92 7.62 4.59
CA LEU A 114 -6.86 8.51 3.90
C LEU A 114 -6.46 9.96 4.13
N GLU A 115 -6.24 10.69 3.05
CA GLU A 115 -5.89 12.11 3.14
C GLU A 115 -6.29 12.88 1.87
N ASN A 116 -6.16 14.20 1.92
CA ASN A 116 -6.41 15.03 0.74
C ASN A 116 -5.27 14.90 -0.29
N ASN A 117 -5.55 15.24 -1.54
CA ASN A 117 -4.57 15.14 -2.63
C ASN A 117 -3.30 15.98 -2.37
N PHE A 118 -3.41 17.15 -1.72
CA PHE A 118 -2.23 17.94 -1.41
C PHE A 118 -1.27 17.18 -0.48
N SER A 119 -1.77 16.63 0.63
CA SER A 119 -1.00 15.78 1.54
C SER A 119 -0.40 14.58 0.82
N ASN A 120 -1.18 13.89 -0.02
CA ASN A 120 -0.72 12.76 -0.83
C ASN A 120 0.45 13.14 -1.76
N GLN A 121 0.33 14.23 -2.52
CA GLN A 121 1.40 14.68 -3.41
C GLN A 121 2.68 15.05 -2.63
N THR A 122 2.56 15.59 -1.42
CA THR A 122 3.74 15.95 -0.63
C THR A 122 4.54 14.74 -0.15
N ARG A 123 3.94 13.53 -0.06
CA ARG A 123 4.67 12.29 0.26
C ARG A 123 5.79 11.98 -0.72
N LYS A 124 5.66 12.39 -1.99
CA LYS A 124 6.70 12.22 -3.01
C LYS A 124 8.01 12.90 -2.63
N PHE A 125 7.95 14.09 -2.02
CA PHE A 125 9.15 14.79 -1.56
C PHE A 125 9.80 14.06 -0.38
N CYS A 126 9.00 13.59 0.57
CA CYS A 126 9.50 12.77 1.68
C CYS A 126 10.14 11.47 1.21
N PHE A 127 9.51 10.78 0.27
CA PHE A 127 10.03 9.55 -0.32
C PHE A 127 11.31 9.79 -1.12
N HIS A 128 11.42 10.91 -1.84
CA HIS A 128 12.65 11.27 -2.53
C HIS A 128 13.80 11.53 -1.56
N TYR A 129 13.54 12.23 -0.45
CA TYR A 129 14.53 12.46 0.60
C TYR A 129 14.97 11.14 1.28
N LEU A 130 14.00 10.28 1.60
CA LEU A 130 14.25 8.95 2.16
C LEU A 130 15.11 8.09 1.21
N ASP A 131 14.74 8.02 -0.07
CA ASP A 131 15.50 7.26 -1.08
C ASP A 131 16.94 7.76 -1.20
N THR A 132 17.11 9.07 -1.36
CA THR A 132 18.42 9.69 -1.54
C THR A 132 19.32 9.43 -0.33
N THR A 133 18.77 9.60 0.87
CA THR A 133 19.55 9.40 2.10
C THR A 133 19.90 7.92 2.29
N VAL A 134 18.94 7.01 2.10
CA VAL A 134 19.17 5.58 2.24
C VAL A 134 20.21 5.10 1.22
N ARG A 135 20.14 5.52 -0.04
CA ARG A 135 21.12 5.15 -1.07
C ARG A 135 22.50 5.72 -0.80
N ALA A 136 22.58 6.96 -0.28
CA ALA A 136 23.85 7.61 0.01
C ALA A 136 24.53 7.06 1.27
N THR A 137 23.76 6.66 2.28
CA THR A 137 24.29 6.39 3.63
C THR A 137 24.10 4.96 4.10
N GLY A 138 23.24 4.18 3.46
CA GLY A 138 22.88 2.83 3.89
C GLY A 138 22.08 2.79 5.20
N ARG A 139 21.56 3.91 5.69
CA ARG A 139 20.74 3.98 6.92
C ARG A 139 19.42 4.71 6.70
N ILE A 140 18.48 4.44 7.60
CA ILE A 140 17.23 5.21 7.71
C ILE A 140 17.55 6.58 8.35
N PRO A 141 17.01 7.70 7.82
CA PRO A 141 17.11 9.01 8.48
C PRO A 141 16.52 8.99 9.88
N SER A 142 17.19 9.66 10.81
CA SER A 142 16.70 9.84 12.19
C SER A 142 15.43 10.68 12.23
N GLU A 143 14.70 10.64 13.34
CA GLU A 143 13.50 11.46 13.52
C GLU A 143 13.77 12.96 13.35
N GLY A 144 14.93 13.44 13.83
CA GLY A 144 15.33 14.83 13.65
C GLY A 144 15.52 15.22 12.18
N GLU A 145 16.06 14.32 11.36
CA GLU A 145 16.23 14.51 9.91
C GLU A 145 14.88 14.48 9.16
N LEU A 146 13.87 13.81 9.72
CA LEU A 146 12.53 13.73 9.15
C LEU A 146 11.56 14.79 9.68
N THR A 147 12.01 15.74 10.50
CA THR A 147 11.14 16.74 11.17
C THR A 147 10.15 17.40 10.22
N MET A 148 10.58 17.80 9.01
CA MET A 148 9.68 18.40 8.02
C MET A 148 8.59 17.43 7.56
N CYS A 149 8.96 16.19 7.24
CA CYS A 149 8.01 15.14 6.86
C CYS A 149 7.06 14.80 8.00
N ARG A 150 7.55 14.73 9.24
CA ARG A 150 6.71 14.49 10.43
C ARG A 150 5.78 15.65 10.73
N THR A 151 6.15 16.88 10.37
CA THR A 151 5.28 18.05 10.54
C THR A 151 4.14 18.04 9.53
N VAL A 152 4.42 17.68 8.28
CA VAL A 152 3.41 17.64 7.21
C VAL A 152 2.52 16.39 7.30
N HIS A 153 3.09 15.25 7.69
CA HIS A 153 2.42 13.95 7.82
C HIS A 153 2.40 13.49 9.28
N SER A 154 1.90 14.32 10.19
CA SER A 154 1.95 14.07 11.63
C SER A 154 1.10 12.88 12.08
N GLU A 155 -0.10 12.73 11.52
CA GLU A 155 -1.02 11.64 11.88
C GLU A 155 -0.56 10.29 11.32
N TYR A 156 -0.03 10.28 10.09
CA TYR A 156 0.44 9.08 9.40
C TYR A 156 1.79 9.34 8.72
N PRO A 157 2.87 9.28 9.50
CA PRO A 157 4.16 9.68 9.00
C PRO A 157 4.75 8.72 7.97
N CYS A 158 5.55 9.28 7.06
CA CYS A 158 6.26 8.50 6.06
C CYS A 158 7.28 7.56 6.72
N MET A 159 7.15 6.28 6.41
CA MET A 159 8.05 5.21 6.84
C MET A 159 8.90 4.75 5.66
N VAL A 160 9.95 3.98 5.94
CA VAL A 160 10.80 3.37 4.91
C VAL A 160 11.21 1.97 5.34
N ASP A 161 11.22 1.03 4.39
CA ASP A 161 11.89 -0.25 4.56
C ASP A 161 13.11 -0.33 3.65
N ILE A 162 14.28 -0.24 4.27
CA ILE A 162 15.58 -0.21 3.63
C ILE A 162 15.86 -1.45 2.77
N LYS A 163 15.27 -2.59 3.14
CA LYS A 163 15.41 -3.87 2.43
C LYS A 163 14.99 -3.75 0.96
N TYR A 164 13.98 -2.93 0.69
CA TYR A 164 13.41 -2.75 -0.64
C TYR A 164 14.09 -1.65 -1.47
N ILE A 165 15.05 -0.93 -0.87
CA ILE A 165 15.81 0.15 -1.53
C ILE A 165 17.20 -0.35 -1.96
N ILE A 166 17.90 -1.04 -1.06
CA ILE A 166 19.31 -1.40 -1.25
C ILE A 166 19.50 -2.67 -2.09
N ASN A 167 18.60 -3.66 -1.98
CA ASN A 167 18.82 -5.00 -2.54
C ASN A 167 18.46 -5.16 -4.04
N LYS A 168 18.26 -4.07 -4.80
CA LYS A 168 17.84 -4.12 -6.21
C LYS A 168 18.47 -3.02 -7.07
N VAL A 169 19.81 -3.01 -7.17
CA VAL A 169 20.54 -2.39 -8.27
C VAL A 169 20.92 -3.47 -9.28
#